data_AF-A0A1C2DFD0-F1
#
_entry.id   AF-A0A1C2DFD0-F1
#
_cell.length_a   1.000
_cell.length_b   1.000
_cell.length_c   1.000
_cell.angle_alpha   90.00
_cell.angle_beta   90.00
_cell.angle_gamma   90.00
#
_symmetry.space_group_name_H-M   'P 1'
#
loop_
_entity.id
_entity.type
_entity.pdbx_description
1 polymer ?
#
loop_
_entity_poly.entity_id
_entity_poly.type
_entity_poly.pdbx_seq_one_letter_code
_entity_poly.pdbx_strand_id
1 'polypeptide(L)'
;MTRKAILLAYFEPISLGLLFALGAYLNGDPAKTVFLKSLIGPMYILASLGLRQHFTRDNDATRSTTTWVEFLLLDSALLSAALILILPDKTESAVHLIGVFAIMTLAMTALRMLIRWLWPARGGIQP
;
A
#
# COMPACT_ATOMS: atom_id res chain seq x y z
N MET A 1 -15.99 -22.37 -4.49
CA MET A 1 -15.02 -21.48 -5.16
C MET A 1 -14.84 -21.92 -6.61
N THR A 2 -14.96 -21.02 -7.59
CA THR A 2 -14.77 -21.33 -9.02
C THR A 2 -13.31 -21.17 -9.45
N ARG A 3 -12.78 -22.02 -10.36
CA ARG A 3 -11.39 -21.95 -10.87
C ARG A 3 -10.97 -20.55 -11.35
N LYS A 4 -11.89 -19.80 -11.96
CA LYS A 4 -11.68 -18.41 -12.39
C LYS A 4 -11.37 -17.45 -11.25
N ALA A 5 -12.00 -17.64 -10.08
CA ALA A 5 -11.78 -16.80 -8.90
C ALA A 5 -10.39 -17.03 -8.29
N ILE A 6 -9.89 -18.27 -8.36
CA ILE A 6 -8.54 -18.62 -7.93
C ILE A 6 -7.51 -17.94 -8.84
N LEU A 7 -7.69 -18.03 -10.16
CA LEU A 7 -6.79 -17.38 -11.13
C LEU A 7 -6.75 -15.86 -10.95
N LEU A 8 -7.92 -15.23 -10.75
CA LEU A 8 -8.01 -13.78 -10.46
C LEU A 8 -7.27 -13.41 -9.17
N ALA A 9 -7.39 -14.23 -8.12
CA ALA A 9 -6.73 -13.98 -6.85
C ALA A 9 -5.20 -14.04 -6.93
N TYR A 10 -4.64 -14.87 -7.83
CA TYR A 10 -3.20 -14.93 -8.06
C TYR A 10 -2.70 -13.93 -9.12
N PHE A 11 -3.57 -13.51 -10.03
CA PHE A 11 -3.20 -12.60 -11.11
C PHE A 11 -2.72 -11.23 -10.60
N GLU A 12 -3.42 -10.66 -9.62
CA GLU A 12 -3.09 -9.35 -9.07
C GLU A 12 -1.72 -9.36 -8.33
N PRO A 13 -1.43 -10.29 -7.40
CA PRO A 13 -0.09 -10.43 -6.81
C PRO A 13 1.03 -10.67 -7.82
N ILE A 14 0.80 -11.56 -8.79
CA ILE A 14 1.82 -11.92 -9.78
C ILE A 14 2.11 -10.73 -10.70
N SER A 15 1.08 -10.02 -11.17
CA SER A 15 1.26 -8.85 -12.03
C SER A 15 2.00 -7.72 -11.31
N LEU A 16 1.65 -7.44 -10.04
CA LEU A 16 2.34 -6.43 -9.25
C LEU A 16 3.81 -6.81 -9.00
N GLY A 17 4.07 -8.08 -8.67
CA GLY A 17 5.43 -8.58 -8.48
C GLY A 17 6.27 -8.51 -9.75
N LEU A 18 5.69 -8.81 -10.91
CA LEU A 18 6.36 -8.66 -12.21
C LEU A 18 6.66 -7.21 -12.54
N LEU A 19 5.75 -6.27 -12.24
CA LEU A 19 6.00 -4.84 -12.43
C LEU A 19 7.18 -4.36 -11.58
N PHE A 20 7.28 -4.82 -10.33
CA PHE A 20 8.40 -4.46 -9.46
C PHE A 20 9.71 -5.13 -9.89
N ALA A 21 9.66 -6.37 -10.35
CA ALA A 21 10.81 -7.05 -10.94
C ALA A 21 11.33 -6.30 -12.18
N LEU A 22 10.42 -5.88 -13.06
CA LEU A 22 10.76 -5.11 -14.26
C LEU A 22 11.36 -3.75 -13.88
N GLY A 23 10.76 -3.03 -12.94
CA GLY A 23 11.30 -1.75 -12.45
C GLY A 23 12.70 -1.90 -11.85
N ALA A 24 12.92 -2.93 -11.02
CA ALA A 24 14.23 -3.23 -10.44
C ALA A 24 15.27 -3.60 -11.52
N TYR A 25 14.88 -4.41 -12.50
CA TYR A 25 15.74 -4.79 -13.62
C TYR A 25 16.15 -3.57 -14.47
N LEU A 26 15.20 -2.68 -14.76
CA LEU A 26 15.46 -1.43 -15.51
C LEU A 26 16.33 -0.44 -14.71
N ASN A 27 16.30 -0.49 -13.38
CA ASN A 27 17.17 0.29 -12.51
C ASN A 27 18.60 -0.29 -12.41
N GLY A 28 18.87 -1.44 -13.03
CA GLY A 28 20.19 -2.09 -12.99
C GLY A 28 20.47 -2.82 -11.66
N ASP A 29 19.43 -3.16 -10.90
CA ASP A 29 19.60 -3.86 -9.63
C ASP A 29 20.19 -5.27 -9.84
N PRO A 30 20.99 -5.80 -8.89
CA PRO A 30 21.46 -7.18 -8.93
C PRO A 30 20.30 -8.17 -8.98
N ALA A 31 20.48 -9.33 -9.63
CA ALA A 31 19.43 -10.34 -9.77
C ALA A 31 18.78 -10.75 -8.43
N LYS A 32 19.57 -10.83 -7.35
CA LYS A 32 19.06 -11.09 -5.99
C LYS A 32 18.09 -9.99 -5.53
N THR A 33 18.45 -8.72 -5.75
CA THR A 33 17.61 -7.57 -5.39
C THR A 33 16.36 -7.50 -6.25
N VAL A 34 16.45 -7.80 -7.54
CA VAL A 34 15.29 -7.91 -8.44
C VAL A 34 14.31 -8.96 -7.92
N PHE A 35 14.80 -10.13 -7.55
CA PHE A 35 13.97 -11.19 -6.96
C PHE A 35 13.30 -10.71 -5.65
N LEU A 36 14.06 -10.09 -4.74
CA LEU A 36 13.50 -9.56 -3.49
C LEU A 36 12.42 -8.49 -3.75
N LYS A 37 12.66 -7.56 -4.68
CA LYS A 37 11.69 -6.51 -5.04
C LYS A 37 10.42 -7.09 -5.68
N SER A 38 10.54 -8.19 -6.43
CA SER A 38 9.38 -8.88 -6.99
C SER A 38 8.43 -9.46 -5.94
N LEU A 39 8.95 -9.80 -4.74
CA LEU A 39 8.16 -10.34 -3.63
C LEU A 39 7.40 -9.25 -2.87
N ILE A 40 7.86 -8.00 -2.94
CA ILE A 40 7.22 -6.86 -2.25
C ILE A 40 5.77 -6.72 -2.70
N GLY A 41 5.48 -6.97 -3.98
CA GLY A 41 4.13 -6.79 -4.51
C GLY A 41 3.11 -7.75 -3.90
N PRO A 42 3.33 -9.07 -3.97
CA PRO A 42 2.52 -10.04 -3.24
C PRO A 42 2.44 -9.76 -1.74
N MET A 43 3.54 -9.37 -1.09
CA MET A 43 3.55 -9.04 0.33
C MET A 43 2.68 -7.82 0.66
N TYR A 44 2.75 -6.77 -0.15
CA TYR A 44 1.91 -5.58 -0.02
C TYR A 44 0.43 -5.95 -0.13
N ILE A 45 0.05 -6.73 -1.13
CA ILE A 45 -1.35 -7.15 -1.31
C ILE A 45 -1.83 -8.00 -0.13
N LEU A 46 -1.02 -8.95 0.34
CA LEU A 46 -1.35 -9.77 1.51
C LEU A 46 -1.52 -8.92 2.77
N ALA A 47 -0.62 -7.95 3.00
CA ALA A 47 -0.70 -7.05 4.14
C ALA A 47 -1.95 -6.14 4.06
N SER A 48 -2.24 -5.58 2.88
CA SER A 48 -3.44 -4.77 2.65
C SER A 48 -4.73 -5.58 2.80
N LEU A 49 -4.75 -6.85 2.36
CA LEU A 49 -5.88 -7.76 2.57
C LEU A 49 -6.09 -8.04 4.06
N GLY A 50 -5.02 -8.34 4.81
CA GLY A 50 -5.09 -8.53 6.26
C GLY A 50 -5.58 -7.29 6.98
N LEU A 51 -5.07 -6.11 6.61
CA LEU A 51 -5.54 -4.83 7.14
C LEU A 51 -7.04 -4.63 6.84
N ARG A 52 -7.50 -4.99 5.64
CA ARG A 52 -8.90 -4.84 5.25
C ARG A 52 -9.84 -5.86 5.91
N GLN A 53 -9.33 -7.02 6.31
CA GLN A 53 -10.08 -7.97 7.12
C GLN A 53 -10.27 -7.44 8.55
N HIS A 54 -9.26 -6.78 9.12
CA HIS A 54 -9.39 -6.13 10.43
C HIS A 54 -10.29 -4.89 10.35
N PHE A 55 -10.10 -4.06 9.33
CA PHE A 55 -10.90 -2.89 9.02
C PHE A 55 -11.92 -3.21 7.91
N THR A 56 -12.92 -4.05 8.25
CA THR A 56 -13.96 -4.52 7.31
C THR A 56 -14.65 -3.38 6.55
N ARG A 57 -14.93 -3.63 5.26
CA ARG A 57 -15.59 -2.69 4.34
C ARG A 57 -16.99 -2.28 4.82
N ASP A 58 -17.71 -3.21 5.41
CA ASP A 58 -19.11 -3.03 5.81
C ASP A 58 -19.26 -1.95 6.90
N ASN A 59 -18.19 -1.71 7.67
CA ASN A 59 -18.16 -0.71 8.73
C ASN A 59 -17.56 0.63 8.30
N ASP A 60 -17.18 0.81 7.03
CA ASP A 60 -16.53 2.05 6.58
C ASP A 60 -17.45 3.28 6.67
N ALA A 61 -18.77 3.08 6.53
CA ALA A 61 -19.77 4.14 6.62
C ALA A 61 -20.16 4.49 8.07
N THR A 62 -20.00 3.55 9.00
CA THR A 62 -20.43 3.67 10.40
C THR A 62 -19.26 3.88 11.37
N ARG A 63 -18.02 3.86 10.88
CA ARG A 63 -16.82 4.04 11.70
C ARG A 63 -16.71 5.44 12.29
N SER A 64 -16.18 5.49 13.50
CA SER A 64 -15.71 6.72 14.10
C SER A 64 -14.60 7.35 13.23
N THR A 65 -14.50 8.68 13.26
CA THR A 65 -13.44 9.42 12.59
C THR A 65 -12.06 8.94 13.01
N THR A 66 -11.86 8.63 14.29
CA THR A 66 -10.60 8.12 14.85
C THR A 66 -10.20 6.78 14.25
N THR A 67 -11.12 5.79 14.22
CA THR A 67 -10.84 4.47 13.64
C THR A 67 -10.55 4.56 12.14
N TRP A 68 -11.17 5.52 11.45
CA TRP A 68 -10.89 5.78 10.05
C TRP A 68 -9.50 6.41 9.82
N VAL A 69 -9.09 7.36 10.66
CA VAL A 69 -7.74 7.92 10.63
C VAL A 69 -6.69 6.84 10.88
N GLU A 70 -6.92 5.96 11.85
CA GLU A 70 -6.03 4.83 12.14
C GLU A 70 -5.87 3.90 10.94
N PHE A 71 -6.98 3.52 10.30
CA PHE A 71 -6.94 2.74 9.07
C PHE A 71 -6.14 3.43 7.97
N LEU A 72 -6.38 4.72 7.72
CA LEU A 72 -5.66 5.46 6.70
C LEU A 72 -4.17 5.53 6.97
N LEU A 73 -3.78 5.73 8.23
CA LEU A 73 -2.38 5.81 8.64
C LEU A 73 -1.68 4.48 8.41
N LEU A 74 -2.30 3.37 8.81
CA LEU A 74 -1.77 2.01 8.59
C LEU A 74 -1.69 1.64 7.11
N ASP A 75 -2.72 1.93 6.32
CA ASP A 75 -2.71 1.64 4.88
C ASP A 75 -1.68 2.50 4.13
N SER A 76 -1.52 3.76 4.55
CA SER A 76 -0.51 4.66 4.00
C SER A 76 0.91 4.25 4.42
N ALA A 77 1.09 3.69 5.62
CA ALA A 77 2.34 3.12 6.09
C ALA A 77 2.74 1.89 5.25
N LEU A 78 1.80 0.97 4.99
CA LEU A 78 2.04 -0.19 4.12
C LEU A 78 2.46 0.23 2.70
N LEU A 79 1.72 1.18 2.12
CA LEU A 79 2.05 1.71 0.79
C LEU A 79 3.42 2.39 0.80
N SER A 80 3.72 3.16 1.85
CA SER A 80 4.99 3.88 1.97
C SER A 80 6.18 2.93 2.11
N ALA A 81 6.04 1.88 2.91
CA ALA A 81 7.04 0.83 3.04
C ALA A 81 7.29 0.13 1.71
N ALA A 82 6.23 -0.25 0.98
CA ALA A 82 6.36 -0.89 -0.33
C ALA A 82 7.12 0.01 -1.32
N LEU A 83 6.75 1.29 -1.41
CA LEU A 83 7.40 2.24 -2.30
C LEU A 83 8.88 2.44 -1.96
N ILE A 84 9.23 2.66 -0.69
CA ILE A 84 10.63 2.84 -0.26
C ILE A 84 11.48 1.62 -0.62
N LEU A 85 10.94 0.42 -0.43
CA LEU A 85 11.66 -0.81 -0.75
C LEU A 85 11.84 -1.05 -2.26
N ILE A 86 11.00 -0.45 -3.10
CA ILE A 86 11.09 -0.58 -4.57
C ILE A 86 11.97 0.51 -5.17
N LEU A 87 11.84 1.74 -4.66
CA LEU A 87 12.56 2.87 -5.18
C LEU A 87 14.08 2.68 -4.99
N PRO A 88 14.89 3.09 -5.98
CA PRO A 88 16.33 3.08 -5.84
C PRO A 88 16.72 4.14 -4.80
N ASP A 89 17.09 3.70 -3.60
CA ASP A 89 17.72 4.57 -2.60
C ASP A 89 19.20 4.17 -2.45
N LYS A 90 20.07 5.17 -2.49
CA LYS A 90 21.52 5.02 -2.29
C LYS A 90 21.91 5.27 -0.83
N THR A 91 20.94 5.56 0.03
CA THR A 91 21.17 5.95 1.41
C THR A 91 21.33 4.73 2.31
N GLU A 92 22.50 4.59 2.93
CA GLU A 92 22.76 3.53 3.92
C GLU A 92 22.29 3.89 5.35
N SER A 93 21.87 5.13 5.57
CA SER A 93 21.44 5.61 6.89
C SER A 93 20.02 5.17 7.21
N ALA A 94 19.90 4.28 8.20
CA ALA A 94 18.62 3.85 8.74
C ALA A 94 17.76 5.02 9.26
N VAL A 95 18.39 6.04 9.87
CA VAL A 95 17.68 7.22 10.37
C VAL A 95 17.04 8.01 9.23
N HIS A 96 17.72 8.12 8.10
CA HIS A 96 17.18 8.79 6.92
C HIS A 96 15.99 8.01 6.35
N LEU A 97 16.11 6.69 6.20
CA LEU A 97 15.02 5.83 5.73
C LEU A 97 13.79 5.89 6.63
N ILE A 98 13.99 5.88 7.96
CA ILE A 98 12.89 6.05 8.94
C ILE A 98 12.24 7.42 8.79
N GLY A 99 13.04 8.48 8.61
CA GLY A 99 12.54 9.84 8.38
C GLY A 99 11.71 9.94 7.10
N VAL A 100 12.23 9.42 5.98
CA VAL A 100 11.51 9.37 4.69
C VAL A 100 10.23 8.57 4.82
N PHE A 101 10.28 7.41 5.48
CA PHE A 101 9.09 6.59 5.76
C PHE A 101 8.03 7.34 6.55
N ALA A 102 8.40 8.01 7.63
CA ALA A 102 7.47 8.78 8.45
C ALA A 102 6.84 9.94 7.67
N ILE A 103 7.66 10.71 6.95
CA ILE A 103 7.20 11.85 6.13
C ILE A 103 6.26 11.35 5.02
N MET A 104 6.64 10.30 4.30
CA MET A 104 5.85 9.77 3.20
C MET A 104 4.52 9.21 3.70
N THR A 105 4.53 8.50 4.84
CA THR A 105 3.32 7.98 5.48
C THR A 105 2.37 9.12 5.86
N LEU A 106 2.87 10.16 6.53
CA LEU A 106 2.07 11.33 6.92
C LEU A 106 1.53 12.09 5.72
N ALA A 107 2.36 12.31 4.69
CA ALA A 107 1.97 12.99 3.46
C ALA A 107 0.87 12.23 2.72
N MET A 108 1.00 10.91 2.56
CA MET A 108 -0.02 10.08 1.92
C MET A 108 -1.31 10.01 2.73
N THR A 109 -1.20 9.96 4.06
CA THR A 109 -2.36 10.02 4.96
C THR A 109 -3.11 11.34 4.79
N ALA A 110 -2.38 12.46 4.86
CA ALA A 110 -2.94 13.80 4.70
C ALA A 110 -3.58 14.00 3.32
N LEU A 111 -2.93 13.54 2.25
CA LEU A 111 -3.46 13.59 0.89
C LEU A 111 -4.78 12.82 0.78
N ARG A 112 -4.85 11.60 1.33
CA ARG A 112 -6.06 10.78 1.32
C ARG A 112 -7.19 11.42 2.12
N MET A 113 -6.88 12.06 3.24
CA MET A 113 -7.85 12.85 4.00
C MET A 113 -8.38 14.03 3.19
N LEU A 114 -7.49 14.77 2.52
CA LEU A 114 -7.85 15.92 1.70
C LEU A 114 -8.69 15.52 0.49
N ILE A 115 -8.37 14.41 -0.19
CA ILE A 115 -9.18 13.88 -1.30
C ILE A 115 -10.61 13.57 -0.82
N ARG A 116 -10.77 12.95 0.36
CA ARG A 116 -12.11 12.69 0.93
C ARG A 116 -12.86 13.97 1.25
N TRP A 117 -12.17 14.99 1.74
CA TRP A 117 -12.79 16.27 2.09
C TRP A 117 -13.20 17.08 0.85
N LEU A 118 -12.39 17.04 -0.22
CA LEU A 118 -12.67 17.73 -1.48
C LEU A 118 -13.69 16.99 -2.36
N TRP A 119 -13.71 15.67 -2.29
CA TRP A 119 -14.66 14.83 -3.00
C TRP A 119 -15.41 13.93 -2.01
N PRO A 120 -16.24 14.52 -1.13
CA PRO A 120 -17.11 13.72 -0.29
C PRO A 120 -18.03 12.96 -1.24
N ALA A 121 -17.97 11.63 -1.19
CA ALA A 121 -18.78 10.77 -2.04
C ALA A 121 -20.22 11.31 -2.03
N ARG A 122 -20.74 11.68 -3.21
CA ARG A 122 -22.14 12.07 -3.37
C ARG A 122 -23.00 10.84 -3.03
N GLY A 123 -23.34 10.68 -1.76
CA GLY A 123 -24.15 9.58 -1.25
C GLY A 123 -23.92 9.27 0.23
N GLY A 124 -24.60 10.04 1.10
CA GLY A 124 -24.80 9.77 2.54
C GLY A 124 -23.53 9.91 3.40
N ILE A 125 -23.43 10.82 4.36
CA ILE A 125 -24.34 11.10 5.46
C ILE A 125 -24.14 12.58 5.81
N GLN A 126 -25.21 13.38 5.74
CA GLN A 126 -25.33 14.59 6.56
C GLN A 126 -25.82 14.16 7.95
N PRO A 127 -25.38 14.79 9.05
CA PRO A 127 -26.16 14.77 10.28
C PRO A 127 -27.53 15.43 10.06
#